data_AF-A0A8S3C3H3-F1
#
_entry.id   AF-A0A8S3C3H3-F1
#
_cell.length_a   1.000
_cell.length_b   1.000
_cell.length_c   1.000
_cell.angle_alpha   90.00
_cell.angle_beta   90.00
_cell.angle_gamma   90.00
#
_symmetry.space_group_name_H-M   'P 1'
#
loop_
_entity.id
_entity.type
_entity.pdbx_description
1 polymer ?
#
loop_
_entity_poly.entity_id
_entity_poly.type
_entity_poly.pdbx_seq_one_letter_code
_entity_poly.pdbx_strand_id
1 'polypeptide(L)' 'MNAFMVFSQLERRKIVQLAPDMHNAEISKYLGARWKRLSEIERRPFIDEAERLKMLHLREYPDYKYKPRKRAK' A
#
# COMPACT_ATOMS: atom_id res chain seq x y z
N MET A 1 -5.65 2.55 4.32
CA MET A 1 -4.69 1.86 3.41
C MET A 1 -4.28 0.54 4.06
N ASN A 2 -4.00 -0.52 3.30
CA ASN A 2 -3.48 -1.78 3.87
C ASN A 2 -1.94 -1.74 3.98
N ALA A 3 -1.35 -2.71 4.67
CA ALA A 3 0.10 -2.76 4.94
C ALA A 3 0.96 -2.69 3.67
N PHE A 4 0.59 -3.44 2.62
CA PHE A 4 1.29 -3.39 1.34
C PHE A 4 1.21 -2.00 0.70
N MET A 5 0.06 -1.33 0.77
CA MET A 5 -0.09 0.03 0.23
C MET A 5 0.79 1.04 0.97
N VAL A 6 0.90 0.94 2.30
CA VAL A 6 1.81 1.76 3.11
C VAL A 6 3.27 1.55 2.71
N PHE A 7 3.71 0.29 2.65
CA PHE A 7 5.05 -0.09 2.20
C PHE A 7 5.34 0.40 0.76
N SER A 8 4.44 0.09 -0.17
CA SER A 8 4.63 0.37 -1.59
C SER A 8 4.66 1.86 -1.89
N GLN A 9 3.97 2.70 -1.11
CA GLN A 9 4.03 4.15 -1.28
C GLN A 9 5.45 4.69 -1.03
N LEU A 10 6.12 4.25 0.04
CA LEU A 10 7.49 4.66 0.37
C LEU A 10 8.50 4.13 -0.65
N GLU A 11 8.42 2.84 -0.96
CA GLU A 11 9.38 2.22 -1.88
C GLU A 11 9.19 2.66 -3.34
N ARG A 12 7.94 2.87 -3.80
CA ARG A 12 7.67 3.43 -5.13
C ARG A 12 8.31 4.80 -5.28
N ARG A 13 8.23 5.67 -4.27
CA ARG A 13 8.84 7.00 -4.31
C ARG A 13 10.36 6.92 -4.52
N LYS A 14 11.04 5.98 -3.84
CA LYS A 14 12.48 5.75 -4.02
C LYS A 14 12.80 5.28 -5.45
N ILE A 15 12.00 4.37 -6.00
CA ILE A 15 12.22 3.85 -7.36
C ILE A 15 12.01 4.95 -8.40
N VAL A 16 10.93 5.72 -8.31
CA VAL A 16 10.66 6.83 -9.25
C VAL A 16 11.74 7.91 -9.19
N GLN A 17 12.36 8.15 -8.03
CA GLN A 17 13.49 9.07 -7.92
C GLN A 17 14.74 8.58 -8.65
N LEU A 18 14.96 7.26 -8.72
CA LEU A 18 16.12 6.65 -9.38
C LEU A 18 15.86 6.35 -10.87
N ALA A 19 14.61 6.04 -11.21
CA ALA A 19 14.18 5.66 -12.56
C ALA A 19 12.82 6.32 -12.86
N PRO A 20 12.80 7.63 -13.18
CA PRO A 20 11.55 8.39 -13.37
C PRO A 20 10.71 7.91 -14.56
N ASP A 21 11.35 7.33 -15.58
CA ASP A 21 10.67 6.82 -16.78
C ASP A 21 10.09 5.41 -16.60
N MET A 22 10.36 4.76 -15.47
CA MET A 22 9.89 3.40 -15.22
C MET A 22 8.37 3.37 -15.06
N HIS A 23 7.72 2.47 -15.81
CA HIS A 23 6.26 2.41 -15.79
C HIS A 23 5.72 1.85 -14.47
N ASN A 24 4.65 2.47 -13.93
CA ASN A 24 4.08 2.10 -12.63
C ASN A 24 3.66 0.62 -12.52
N ALA A 25 3.24 -0.01 -13.62
CA ALA A 25 2.91 -1.44 -13.63
C ALA A 25 4.14 -2.32 -13.35
N GLU A 26 5.30 -1.95 -13.86
CA GLU A 26 6.55 -2.68 -13.62
C GLU A 26 7.04 -2.47 -12.19
N ILE A 27 6.99 -1.23 -11.70
CA ILE A 27 7.28 -0.92 -10.29
C ILE A 27 6.38 -1.75 -9.37
N SER A 28 5.08 -1.84 -9.69
CA SER A 28 4.13 -2.60 -8.87
C SER A 28 4.42 -4.11 -8.87
N LYS A 29 4.82 -4.68 -10.02
CA LYS A 29 5.29 -6.08 -10.11
C LYS A 29 6.51 -6.32 -9.23
N TYR A 30 7.52 -5.45 -9.31
CA TYR A 30 8.73 -5.54 -8.50
C TYR A 30 8.43 -5.43 -7.00
N LEU A 31 7.64 -4.43 -6.59
CA LEU A 31 7.25 -4.22 -5.19
C LEU A 31 6.45 -5.39 -4.62
N GLY A 32 5.57 -5.99 -5.42
CA GLY A 32 4.84 -7.20 -5.02
C GLY A 32 5.77 -8.38 -4.75
N ALA A 33 6.78 -8.58 -5.60
CA ALA A 33 7.80 -9.62 -5.40
C ALA A 33 8.69 -9.33 -4.19
N ARG A 34 9.03 -8.06 -3.93
CA ARG A 34 9.82 -7.66 -2.76
C ARG A 34 9.05 -7.85 -1.46
N TRP A 35 7.78 -7.42 -1.43
CA TRP A 35 6.91 -7.57 -0.25
C TRP A 35 6.79 -9.01 0.23
N LYS A 36 6.65 -9.96 -0.71
CA LYS A 36 6.59 -11.40 -0.39
C LYS A 36 7.89 -11.95 0.21
N ARG A 37 9.03 -11.33 -0.08
CA ARG A 37 10.34 -11.75 0.42
C ARG A 37 10.71 -11.14 1.77
N LEU A 38 10.02 -10.09 2.19
CA LEU A 38 10.26 -9.49 3.51
C LEU A 38 9.95 -10.50 4.61
N SER A 39 10.80 -10.55 5.62
CA SER A 39 10.53 -11.25 6.87
C SER A 39 9.33 -10.63 7.61
N GLU A 40 8.84 -11.33 8.62
CA GLU A 40 7.76 -10.82 9.46
C GLU A 40 8.18 -9.55 10.21
N ILE A 41 9.42 -9.51 10.71
CA ILE A 41 9.99 -8.36 11.42
C ILE A 41 10.05 -7.14 10.49
N GLU A 42 10.48 -7.31 9.25
CA GLU A 42 10.51 -6.23 8.26
C GLU A 42 9.11 -5.77 7.84
N ARG A 43 8.13 -6.68 7.82
CA ARG A 43 6.73 -6.34 7.51
C ARG A 43 6.02 -5.65 8.67
N ARG A 44 6.40 -5.96 9.90
CA ARG A 44 5.74 -5.50 11.13
C ARG A 44 5.45 -4.00 11.19
N PRO A 45 6.42 -3.09 10.95
CA PRO A 45 6.14 -1.65 11.02
C PRO A 45 5.05 -1.19 10.04
N PHE A 46 4.97 -1.80 8.86
CA PHE A 46 3.93 -1.47 7.86
C PHE A 46 2.56 -2.03 8.23
N ILE A 47 2.52 -3.15 8.95
CA ILE A 47 1.28 -3.74 9.48
C ILE A 47 0.74 -2.85 10.60
N ASP A 48 1.58 -2.47 11.55
CA ASP A 48 1.19 -1.62 12.68
C ASP A 48 0.70 -0.25 12.19
N GLU A 49 1.37 0.36 11.20
CA GLU A 49 0.93 1.62 10.60
C GLU A 49 -0.38 1.48 9.82
N ALA A 50 -0.62 0.35 9.14
CA ALA A 50 -1.88 0.11 8.47
C ALA A 50 -3.06 -0.02 9.45
N GLU A 51 -2.85 -0.70 10.58
CA GLU A 51 -3.88 -0.75 11.64
C GLU A 51 -4.09 0.63 12.27
N ARG A 52 -3.03 1.40 12.51
CA ARG A 52 -3.15 2.80 13.00
C ARG A 52 -4.01 3.64 12.05
N LEU A 53 -3.73 3.59 10.75
CA LEU A 53 -4.49 4.33 9.73
C LEU A 53 -5.94 3.85 9.60
N LYS A 54 -6.18 2.55 9.77
CA LYS A 54 -7.54 1.99 9.80
C LYS A 54 -8.33 2.50 11.00
N MET A 55 -7.74 2.50 12.20
CA MET A 55 -8.37 3.02 13.41
C MET A 55 -8.64 4.53 13.30
N LEU A 56 -7.69 5.29 12.74
CA LEU A 56 -7.87 6.70 12.46
C LEU A 56 -9.05 6.94 11.50
N HIS A 57 -9.12 6.18 10.41
CA HIS A 57 -10.21 6.29 9.44
C HIS A 57 -11.57 5.96 10.04
N LEU A 58 -11.66 4.92 10.89
CA LEU A 58 -12.90 4.59 11.60
C LEU A 58 -13.34 5.71 12.55
N ARG A 59 -12.38 6.38 13.21
CA ARG A 59 -12.67 7.50 14.11
C ARG A 59 -13.12 8.75 13.35
N GLU A 60 -12.44 9.09 12.25
CA GLU A 60 -12.74 10.29 11.45
C GLU A 60 -13.99 10.12 10.60
N TYR A 61 -14.31 8.89 10.19
CA TYR A 61 -15.43 8.57 9.32
C TYR A 61 -16.26 7.41 9.90
N PRO A 62 -16.97 7.63 11.04
CA PRO A 62 -17.68 6.56 11.75
C PRO A 62 -18.79 5.89 10.91
N ASP A 63 -19.40 6.64 9.99
CA ASP A 63 -20.47 6.13 9.10
C ASP A 63 -19.94 5.61 7.76
N TYR A 64 -18.62 5.57 7.56
CA TYR A 64 -18.04 5.13 6.30
C TYR A 64 -18.36 3.64 6.04
N LYS A 65 -18.95 3.37 4.88
CA LYS A 65 -19.18 2.01 4.37
C LYS A 65 -18.65 1.90 2.95
N TYR A 66 -17.72 0.97 2.73
CA TYR A 66 -17.19 0.68 1.41
C TYR A 66 -18.30 0.09 0.52
N LYS A 67 -18.68 0.81 -0.53
CA LYS A 67 -19.72 0.43 -1.51
C LYS A 67 -19.13 0.44 -2.92
N PRO A 68 -18.40 -0.62 -3.34
CA PRO A 68 -17.80 -0.66 -4.66
C PRO A 68 -18.86 -0.65 -5.76
N ARG A 69 -18.69 0.22 -6.76
CA ARG A 69 -19.53 0.23 -7.97
C ARG A 69 -18.90 -0.70 -9.00
N LYS A 70 -19.65 -1.71 -9.46
CA LYS A 70 -19.24 -2.52 -10.60
C LYS A 70 -19.33 -1.66 -11.86
N ARG A 71 -18.26 -1.62 -12.65
CA ARG A 71 -18.31 -1.06 -14.00
C ARG A 71 -19.04 -2.05 -14.90
N ALA A 72 -19.89 -1.55 -15.82
CA ALA A 72 -20.44 -2.37 -16.89
C ALA A 72 -19.26 -2.92 -17.73
N LYS A 73 -19.35 -4.19 -18.13
CA LYS A 73 -18.33 -4.87 -18.91
C LYS A 73 -18.37 -4.40 -20.36
#